data_AF-A0AAZ1WVY1-F1
#
_entry.id   AF-A0AAZ1WVY1-F1
#
_cell.length_a   1.000
_cell.length_b   1.000
_cell.length_c   1.000
_cell.angle_alpha   90.00
_cell.angle_beta   90.00
_cell.angle_gamma   90.00
#
_symmetry.space_group_name_H-M   'P 1'
#
loop_
_entity.id
_entity.type
_entity.pdbx_description
1 polymer ?
#
loop_
_entity_poly.entity_id
_entity_poly.type
_entity_poly.pdbx_seq_one_letter_code
_entity_poly.pdbx_strand_id
1 'polypeptide(L)' 'MVQEDELKDAVLLVFANKQDLPNAMGVSELTDKLGLHSLRSRTWHVQATCATQGTGLYEGLDWLSNELSKR' A
#
# COMPACT_ATOMS: atom_id res chain seq x y z
N MET A 1 14.71 5.93 0.75
CA MET A 1 13.62 5.40 -0.09
C MET A 1 12.28 6.13 0.11
N VAL A 2 11.53 6.04 1.23
CA VAL A 2 10.23 6.78 1.33
C VAL A 2 10.35 8.22 1.89
N GLN A 3 11.51 8.54 2.49
CA GLN A 3 11.80 9.85 3.07
C GLN A 3 12.63 10.76 2.14
N GLU A 4 12.83 10.36 0.88
CA GLU A 4 13.53 11.21 -0.10
C GLU A 4 12.64 12.38 -0.50
N ASP A 5 13.25 13.56 -0.66
CA ASP A 5 12.54 14.82 -0.91
C ASP A 5 11.76 14.78 -2.23
N GLU A 6 12.31 14.10 -3.22
CA GLU A 6 11.69 13.84 -4.53
C GLU A 6 10.37 13.08 -4.39
N LEU A 7 10.22 12.32 -3.31
CA LEU A 7 9.04 11.52 -3.04
C LEU A 7 8.14 12.15 -2.00
N LYS A 8 8.45 13.30 -1.39
CA LYS A 8 7.68 13.87 -0.26
C LYS A 8 6.18 13.95 -0.52
N ASP A 9 5.79 14.26 -1.76
CA ASP A 9 4.41 14.44 -2.17
C ASP A 9 3.83 13.20 -2.84
N ALA A 10 4.56 12.09 -3.03
CA ALA A 10 4.00 10.91 -3.70
C ALA A 10 2.83 10.26 -2.92
N VAL A 11 1.81 9.77 -3.62
CA VAL A 11 0.80 8.87 -3.04
C VAL A 11 1.39 7.47 -2.93
N LEU A 12 1.22 6.80 -1.79
CA LEU A 12 1.84 5.50 -1.52
C LEU A 12 0.80 4.37 -1.46
N LEU A 13 0.79 3.52 -2.48
CA LEU A 13 0.09 2.23 -2.43
C LEU A 13 1.07 1.13 -2.02
N VAL A 14 0.72 0.35 -1.00
CA VAL A 14 1.45 -0.83 -0.57
C VAL A 14 0.61 -2.08 -0.83
N PHE A 15 1.09 -2.98 -1.68
CA PHE A 15 0.47 -4.30 -1.80
C PHE A 15 1.02 -5.25 -0.73
N ALA A 16 0.17 -5.64 0.20
CA ALA A 16 0.43 -6.75 1.13
C ALA A 16 0.29 -8.06 0.35
N ASN A 17 1.27 -8.35 -0.51
CA ASN A 17 1.22 -9.44 -1.48
C ASN A 17 1.50 -10.82 -0.83
N LYS A 18 1.14 -11.89 -1.55
CA LYS A 18 1.29 -13.31 -1.17
C LYS A 18 0.34 -13.74 -0.04
N GLN A 19 -0.86 -13.16 0.03
CA GLN A 19 -1.88 -13.51 1.03
C GLN A 19 -2.39 -14.96 0.93
N ASP A 20 -2.04 -15.67 -0.14
CA ASP A 20 -2.31 -17.10 -0.33
C ASP A 20 -1.40 -18.02 0.52
N LEU A 21 -0.28 -17.51 1.04
CA LEU A 21 0.66 -18.32 1.82
C LEU A 21 0.21 -18.47 3.29
N PRO A 22 0.45 -19.63 3.92
CA PRO A 22 -0.05 -19.95 5.27
C PRO A 22 0.53 -19.05 6.39
N ASN A 23 1.62 -18.33 6.12
CA ASN A 23 2.26 -17.41 7.06
C ASN A 23 2.27 -15.97 6.53
N ALA A 24 1.33 -15.64 5.65
CA ALA A 24 1.23 -14.29 5.11
C ALA A 24 0.91 -13.30 6.24
N MET A 25 1.64 -12.19 6.24
CA MET A 25 1.40 -11.09 7.19
C MET A 25 0.12 -10.37 6.81
N GLY A 26 -0.78 -10.21 7.78
CA GLY A 26 -2.00 -9.44 7.59
C GLY A 26 -1.72 -7.95 7.41
N VAL A 27 -2.69 -7.23 6.84
CA VAL A 27 -2.57 -5.79 6.54
C VAL A 27 -2.21 -4.95 7.78
N SER A 28 -2.84 -5.24 8.94
CA SER A 28 -2.58 -4.51 10.18
C SER A 28 -1.13 -4.70 10.65
N GLU A 29 -0.66 -5.94 10.73
CA GLU A 29 0.70 -6.26 11.15
C GLU A 29 1.75 -5.63 10.20
N LEU A 30 1.47 -5.65 8.89
CA LEU A 30 2.34 -5.03 7.88
C LEU A 30 2.38 -3.50 8.02
N THR A 31 1.23 -2.87 8.32
CA THR A 31 1.13 -1.43 8.57
C THR A 31 2.01 -1.01 9.76
N ASP A 32 1.97 -1.80 10.83
CA ASP A 32 2.77 -1.56 12.04
C ASP A 32 4.27 -1.74 11.76
N LYS A 33 4.66 -2.86 11.13
CA LYS A 33 6.09 -3.15 10.88
C LYS A 33 6.74 -2.22 9.87
N LEU A 34 5.98 -1.72 8.90
CA LEU A 34 6.45 -0.68 7.98
C LEU A 34 6.40 0.72 8.58
N GLY A 35 5.83 0.87 9.79
CA GLY A 35 5.75 2.15 10.49
C GLY A 35 4.90 3.18 9.74
N LEU A 36 3.89 2.75 8.98
CA LEU A 36 3.10 3.66 8.12
C LEU A 36 2.33 4.71 8.93
N HIS A 37 2.01 4.40 10.19
CA HIS A 37 1.42 5.36 11.13
C HIS A 37 2.28 6.60 11.39
N SER A 38 3.59 6.54 11.14
CA SER A 38 4.49 7.70 11.25
C SER A 38 4.37 8.66 10.06
N LEU A 39 3.86 8.20 8.91
CA LEU A 39 3.74 8.96 7.67
C LEU A 39 2.49 9.86 7.66
N ARG A 40 2.36 10.77 8.64
CA ARG A 40 1.14 11.56 8.85
C ARG A 40 0.84 12.58 7.74
N SER A 41 1.86 13.04 7.03
CA SER A 41 1.75 14.03 5.95
C SER A 41 1.57 13.41 4.56
N ARG A 42 1.47 12.08 4.47
CA ARG A 42 1.43 11.34 3.20
C ARG A 42 0.15 10.52 3.12
N THR A 43 -0.55 10.60 1.98
CA THR A 43 -1.65 9.69 1.67
C THR A 43 -1.09 8.30 1.35
N TRP A 44 -1.53 7.30 2.09
CA TRP A 44 -1.13 5.91 1.87
C TRP A 44 -2.29 4.94 2.03
N HIS A 45 -2.15 3.76 1.42
CA HIS A 45 -3.09 2.65 1.57
C HIS A 45 -2.35 1.32 1.46
N VAL A 46 -2.85 0.32 2.20
CA VAL A 46 -2.34 -1.05 2.14
C VAL A 46 -3.45 -1.94 1.62
N GLN A 47 -3.21 -2.61 0.50
CA GLN A 47 -4.15 -3.50 -0.16
C GLN A 47 -3.67 -4.95 -0.02
N ALA A 48 -4.54 -5.81 0.52
CA ALA A 48 -4.30 -7.26 0.57
C ALA A 48 -4.28 -7.83 -0.86
N THR A 49 -3.28 -8.64 -1.20
CA THR A 49 -3.07 -9.04 -2.61
C THR A 49 -2.53 -10.46 -2.76
N CYS A 50 -2.98 -11.15 -3.80
CA CYS A 50 -2.34 -12.34 -4.34
C CYS A 50 -2.08 -12.12 -5.83
N ALA A 51 -0.86 -11.72 -6.19
CA ALA A 51 -0.54 -11.32 -7.56
C ALA A 51 -0.72 -12.47 -8.58
N THR A 52 -0.49 -13.72 -8.17
CA THR A 52 -0.65 -14.90 -9.05
C THR A 52 -2.12 -15.21 -9.35
N GLN A 53 -3.04 -14.81 -8.47
CA GLN A 53 -4.48 -14.96 -8.66
C GLN A 53 -5.16 -13.67 -9.14
N GLY A 54 -4.44 -12.55 -9.15
CA GLY A 54 -4.96 -11.23 -9.51
C GLY A 54 -5.76 -10.52 -8.41
N THR A 55 -6.07 -11.20 -7.31
CA THR A 55 -6.86 -10.66 -6.19
C THR A 55 -6.23 -9.42 -5.59
N GLY A 56 -7.00 -8.34 -5.46
CA GLY A 56 -6.58 -7.09 -4.83
C GLY A 56 -5.80 -6.14 -5.75
N LEU A 57 -5.40 -6.57 -6.95
CA LEU A 57 -4.61 -5.71 -7.85
C LEU A 57 -5.44 -4.54 -8.39
N TYR A 58 -6.65 -4.84 -8.87
CA TYR A 58 -7.54 -3.82 -9.42
C TYR A 58 -7.99 -2.85 -8.33
N GLU A 59 -8.36 -3.35 -7.16
CA GLU A 59 -8.80 -2.53 -6.03
C GLU A 59 -7.72 -1.56 -5.57
N GLY A 60 -6.46 -2.01 -5.49
CA GLY A 60 -5.35 -1.15 -5.14
C GLY A 60 -5.05 -0.09 -6.20
N LEU A 61 -5.08 -0.48 -7.48
CA LEU A 61 -4.84 0.45 -8.58
C LEU A 61 -5.99 1.46 -8.77
N ASP A 62 -7.23 1.05 -8.55
CA ASP A 62 -8.39 1.93 -8.55
C ASP A 62 -8.29 2.94 -7.42
N TRP A 63 -7.91 2.51 -6.21
CA TRP A 63 -7.63 3.43 -5.11
C TRP A 63 -6.55 4.45 -5.49
N LEU A 64 -5.43 3.99 -6.04
CA LEU A 64 -4.33 4.87 -6.43
C LEU A 64 -4.76 5.87 -7.51
N SER A 65 -5.49 5.42 -8.54
CA SER A 65 -6.04 6.26 -9.61
C SER A 65 -6.96 7.35 -9.06
N ASN A 66 -7.84 6.98 -8.13
CA ASN A 66 -8.75 7.90 -7.46
C ASN A 66 -8.01 8.94 -6.62
N GLU A 67 -6.99 8.56 -5.86
CA GLU A 67 -6.20 9.51 -5.06
C GLU A 67 -5.36 10.46 -5.92
N LEU A 68 -4.80 9.97 -7.04
CA LEU A 68 -4.06 10.81 -7.98
C LEU A 68 -4.97 11.83 -8.67
N SER A 69 -6.23 11.48 -8.93
CA SER A 69 -7.21 12.35 -9.57
C SER A 69 -7.75 13.48 -8.66
N LYS A 70 -7.53 13.38 -7.34
CA LYS A 70 -7.91 14.43 -6.37
C LYS A 70 -6.92 15.60 -6.30
N ARG A 71 -5.80 15.49 -7.01
CA ARG A 71 -4.76 16.51 -7.08
C ARG A 71 -4.92 17.35 -8.33
#